data_AF-A0A258ARL0-F1
#
_entry.id   AF-A0A258ARL0-F1
#
_cell.length_a   1.000
_cell.length_b   1.000
_cell.length_c   1.000
_cell.angle_alpha   90.00
_cell.angle_beta   90.00
_cell.angle_gamma   90.00
#
_symmetry.space_group_name_H-M   'P 1'
#
loop_
_entity.id
_entity.type
_entity.pdbx_description
1 polymer ?
#
loop_
_entity_poly.entity_id
_entity_poly.type
_entity_poly.pdbx_seq_one_letter_code
_entity_poly.pdbx_strand_id
1 'polypeptide(L)'
;MSYEIEIAGRKIGSADTGCDAIKLQTYTADTITMKSDRPEFFIGGGPWEGYALWDLYNEAHTPWDWHEALFERARQRGVTMFSSPFDETAVDLLEGLGAPAYKIASFEMIDLPLIAYAASKMKPLILSTGMANLAEIEAAVTTVRKYGNGQFVLLHCVSEYPANINDANVRVVPDLGAKFQCPSGLSDHTFGTAASVAAVSLGGCVIEKHFTL
;
A
#
# COMPACT_ATOMS: atom_id res chain seq x y z
N MET A 1 12.03 -10.48 22.25
CA MET A 1 11.16 -9.65 21.39
C MET A 1 11.39 -8.22 21.82
N SER A 2 11.94 -7.36 20.94
CA SER A 2 12.30 -5.97 21.28
C SER A 2 11.06 -5.12 21.59
N TYR A 3 11.24 -4.02 22.34
CA TYR A 3 10.16 -3.07 22.68
C TYR A 3 9.41 -2.54 21.45
N GLU A 4 10.10 -2.38 20.34
CA GLU A 4 9.52 -1.88 19.09
C GLU A 4 8.68 -2.95 18.36
N ILE A 5 9.05 -4.24 18.43
CA ILE A 5 8.15 -5.33 18.01
C ILE A 5 6.89 -5.34 18.86
N GLU A 6 6.99 -5.01 20.16
CA GLU A 6 5.83 -4.92 21.02
C GLU A 6 4.89 -3.78 20.58
N ILE A 7 5.42 -2.62 20.19
CA ILE A 7 4.64 -1.51 19.62
C ILE A 7 3.98 -1.92 18.30
N ALA A 8 4.71 -2.58 17.40
CA ALA A 8 4.13 -3.12 16.16
C ALA A 8 3.05 -4.17 16.47
N GLY A 9 3.26 -5.00 17.50
CA GLY A 9 2.28 -5.95 18.03
C GLY A 9 1.07 -5.29 18.71
N ARG A 10 1.20 -4.07 19.24
CA ARG A 10 0.07 -3.24 19.72
C ARG A 10 -0.73 -2.69 18.56
N LYS A 11 -0.10 -2.38 17.42
CA LYS A 11 -0.83 -2.04 16.19
C LYS A 11 -1.67 -3.22 15.70
N ILE A 12 -1.26 -4.47 15.94
CA ILE A 12 -2.13 -5.65 15.72
C ILE A 12 -3.36 -5.67 16.65
N GLY A 13 -3.29 -4.98 17.80
CA GLY A 13 -4.47 -4.70 18.64
C GLY A 13 -5.55 -3.87 17.93
N SER A 14 -5.26 -3.25 16.79
CA SER A 14 -6.30 -2.67 15.92
C SER A 14 -7.29 -3.72 15.39
N ALA A 15 -6.95 -5.02 15.42
CA ALA A 15 -7.92 -6.09 15.17
C ALA A 15 -9.17 -5.95 16.05
N ASP A 16 -9.02 -5.45 17.29
CA ASP A 16 -10.14 -5.24 18.21
C ASP A 16 -11.07 -4.09 17.77
N THR A 17 -10.70 -3.30 16.76
CA THR A 17 -11.53 -2.26 16.15
C THR A 17 -12.51 -2.77 15.09
N GLY A 18 -12.36 -4.04 14.68
CA GLY A 18 -13.18 -4.65 13.64
C GLY A 18 -12.69 -4.37 12.21
N CYS A 19 -11.41 -4.01 12.02
CA CYS A 19 -10.83 -3.93 10.68
C CYS A 19 -10.71 -5.33 10.04
N ASP A 20 -10.94 -5.42 8.73
CA ASP A 20 -10.85 -6.68 7.99
C ASP A 20 -9.40 -7.14 7.79
N ALA A 21 -8.48 -6.17 7.68
CA ALA A 21 -7.09 -6.43 7.38
C ALA A 21 -6.13 -5.35 7.92
N ILE A 22 -4.89 -5.76 8.16
CA ILE A 22 -3.76 -4.90 8.51
C ILE A 22 -2.72 -4.97 7.39
N LYS A 23 -2.28 -3.79 6.95
CA LYS A 23 -1.29 -3.65 5.89
C LYS A 23 0.04 -3.13 6.41
N LEU A 24 1.14 -3.80 6.04
CA LEU A 24 2.50 -3.33 6.26
C LEU A 24 3.08 -2.66 5.00
N GLN A 25 4.31 -2.17 5.10
CA GLN A 25 5.16 -1.82 3.97
C GLN A 25 6.46 -2.61 4.12
N THR A 26 6.87 -3.30 3.06
CA THR A 26 8.04 -4.19 3.06
C THR A 26 9.04 -3.70 2.03
N TYR A 27 10.09 -3.05 2.53
CA TYR A 27 11.19 -2.50 1.74
C TYR A 27 12.46 -2.41 2.58
N THR A 28 13.56 -2.07 1.93
CA THR A 28 14.75 -1.48 2.55
C THR A 28 15.02 -0.12 1.89
N ALA A 29 15.87 0.71 2.48
CA ALA A 29 16.27 1.97 1.85
C ALA A 29 16.85 1.76 0.44
N ASP A 30 17.61 0.67 0.23
CA ASP A 30 18.25 0.34 -1.04
C ASP A 30 17.27 -0.14 -2.13
N THR A 31 16.06 -0.59 -1.74
CA THR A 31 15.05 -1.06 -2.70
C THR A 31 14.04 0.01 -3.09
N ILE A 32 13.95 1.11 -2.32
CA ILE A 32 12.94 2.17 -2.56
C ILE A 32 13.57 3.52 -2.92
N THR A 33 14.86 3.72 -2.62
CA THR A 33 15.60 4.93 -2.97
C THR A 33 17.08 4.63 -3.17
N MET A 34 17.90 5.66 -3.34
CA MET A 34 19.34 5.53 -3.40
C MET A 34 20.03 6.50 -2.45
N LYS A 35 21.19 6.11 -1.94
CA LYS A 35 22.01 6.97 -1.09
C LYS A 35 22.63 8.09 -1.93
N SER A 36 22.25 9.32 -1.66
CA SER A 36 22.61 10.49 -2.46
C SER A 36 22.61 11.75 -1.59
N ASP A 37 23.56 12.65 -1.86
CA ASP A 37 23.70 13.98 -1.24
C ASP A 37 23.12 15.11 -2.09
N ARG A 38 22.47 14.77 -3.21
CA ARG A 38 21.84 15.77 -4.09
C ARG A 38 20.56 16.35 -3.45
N PRO A 39 20.25 17.64 -3.65
CA PRO A 39 19.13 18.31 -2.98
C PRO A 39 17.77 17.61 -3.14
N GLU A 40 17.50 16.98 -4.29
CA GLU A 40 16.25 16.25 -4.53
C GLU A 40 16.06 14.98 -3.71
N PHE A 41 17.13 14.49 -3.05
CA PHE A 41 17.07 13.36 -2.12
C PHE A 41 16.88 13.80 -0.67
N PHE A 42 16.62 15.08 -0.43
CA PHE A 42 16.29 15.61 0.89
C PHE A 42 14.82 16.02 0.94
N ILE A 43 14.19 15.76 2.07
CA ILE A 43 12.78 16.11 2.28
C ILE A 43 12.67 17.61 2.51
N GLY A 44 11.85 18.26 1.68
CA GLY A 44 11.48 19.66 1.82
C GLY A 44 10.20 19.81 2.64
N GLY A 45 10.32 20.29 3.87
CA GLY A 45 9.20 20.60 4.77
C GLY A 45 8.64 19.42 5.56
N GLY A 46 7.71 19.72 6.46
CA GLY A 46 7.07 18.74 7.33
C GLY A 46 7.98 18.23 8.46
N PRO A 47 7.56 17.18 9.20
CA PRO A 47 8.28 16.67 10.37
C PRO A 47 9.69 16.13 10.07
N TRP A 48 9.98 15.83 8.81
CA TRP A 48 11.21 15.20 8.35
C TRP A 48 12.07 16.15 7.50
N GLU A 49 11.80 17.46 7.56
CA GLU A 49 12.56 18.45 6.80
C GLU A 49 14.07 18.29 7.03
N GLY A 50 14.82 18.23 5.93
CA GLY A 50 16.27 18.07 5.94
C GLY A 50 16.78 16.64 6.14
N TYR A 51 15.90 15.65 6.31
CA TYR A 51 16.31 14.23 6.24
C TYR A 51 16.62 13.84 4.80
N ALA A 52 17.70 13.08 4.62
CA ALA A 52 17.94 12.36 3.37
C ALA A 52 16.96 11.17 3.28
N LEU A 53 16.39 10.92 2.10
CA LEU A 53 15.41 9.85 1.87
C LEU A 53 15.95 8.48 2.30
N TRP A 54 17.21 8.19 1.98
CA TRP A 54 17.83 6.91 2.34
C TRP A 54 17.90 6.73 3.86
N ASP A 55 18.32 7.76 4.61
CA ASP A 55 18.42 7.68 6.07
C ASP A 55 17.04 7.52 6.70
N LEU A 56 16.04 8.27 6.23
CA LEU A 56 14.66 8.13 6.71
C LEU A 56 14.11 6.72 6.46
N TYR A 57 14.24 6.19 5.24
CA TYR A 57 13.72 4.86 4.92
C TYR A 57 14.50 3.76 5.64
N ASN A 58 15.78 3.95 5.91
CA ASN A 58 16.57 3.03 6.72
C ASN A 58 16.08 3.01 8.18
N GLU A 59 15.65 4.15 8.72
CA GLU A 59 15.07 4.22 10.07
C GLU A 59 13.61 3.72 10.12
N ALA A 60 12.80 4.06 9.12
CA ALA A 60 11.35 3.88 9.15
C ALA A 60 10.84 2.52 8.63
N HIS A 61 11.67 1.75 7.90
CA HIS A 61 11.23 0.47 7.36
C HIS A 61 10.83 -0.51 8.48
N THR A 62 9.90 -1.41 8.18
CA THR A 62 9.60 -2.52 9.09
C THR A 62 10.76 -3.51 9.03
N PRO A 63 11.44 -3.83 10.15
CA PRO A 63 12.54 -4.78 10.13
C PRO A 63 12.10 -6.14 9.57
N TRP A 64 12.93 -6.72 8.71
CA TRP A 64 12.57 -7.92 7.95
C TRP A 64 12.31 -9.13 8.84
N ASP A 65 13.09 -9.28 9.91
CA ASP A 65 12.94 -10.33 10.92
C ASP A 65 11.65 -10.22 11.74
N TRP A 66 10.94 -9.08 11.71
CA TRP A 66 9.68 -8.92 12.43
C TRP A 66 8.49 -9.49 11.66
N HIS A 67 8.59 -9.63 10.33
CA HIS A 67 7.42 -9.95 9.50
C HIS A 67 6.80 -11.30 9.88
N GLU A 68 7.60 -12.34 10.13
CA GLU A 68 7.09 -13.65 10.54
C GLU A 68 6.29 -13.56 11.86
N ALA A 69 6.84 -12.88 12.86
CA ALA A 69 6.17 -12.69 14.15
C ALA A 69 4.89 -11.86 14.03
N LEU A 70 4.87 -10.85 13.16
CA LEU A 70 3.69 -10.01 12.90
C LEU A 70 2.57 -10.81 12.20
N PHE A 71 2.92 -11.57 11.16
CA PHE A 71 1.96 -12.44 10.45
C PHE A 71 1.41 -13.53 11.37
N GLU A 72 2.24 -14.16 12.20
CA GLU A 72 1.80 -15.13 13.20
C GLU A 72 0.82 -14.50 14.21
N ARG A 73 1.14 -13.31 14.72
CA ARG A 73 0.27 -12.62 15.67
C ARG A 73 -1.05 -12.18 15.03
N ALA A 74 -1.06 -11.78 13.76
CA ALA A 74 -2.28 -11.50 13.01
C ALA A 74 -3.15 -12.76 12.86
N ARG A 75 -2.55 -13.91 12.51
CA ARG A 75 -3.22 -15.21 12.44
C ARG A 75 -3.86 -15.61 13.76
N GLN A 76 -3.15 -15.45 14.88
CA GLN A 76 -3.66 -15.72 16.23
C GLN A 76 -4.86 -14.83 16.62
N ARG A 77 -4.95 -13.63 16.03
CA ARG A 77 -6.04 -12.67 16.25
C ARG A 77 -7.16 -12.77 15.22
N GLY A 78 -7.03 -13.64 14.22
CA GLY A 78 -8.04 -13.80 13.17
C GLY A 78 -8.19 -12.59 12.25
N VAL A 79 -7.18 -11.73 12.15
CA VAL A 79 -7.17 -10.58 11.23
C VAL A 79 -6.28 -10.87 10.04
N THR A 80 -6.73 -10.47 8.85
CA THR A 80 -5.93 -10.63 7.62
C THR A 80 -4.70 -9.73 7.69
N MET A 81 -3.53 -10.24 7.31
CA MET A 81 -2.33 -9.42 7.17
C MET A 81 -1.72 -9.57 5.78
N PHE A 82 -1.34 -8.43 5.20
CA PHE A 82 -0.67 -8.33 3.91
C PHE A 82 0.26 -7.11 3.91
N SER A 83 0.96 -6.87 2.80
CA SER A 83 1.90 -5.75 2.72
C SER A 83 2.01 -5.16 1.32
N SER A 84 2.62 -3.99 1.25
CA SER A 84 3.13 -3.39 0.02
C SER A 84 4.59 -3.81 -0.21
N PRO A 85 4.90 -4.66 -1.18
CA PRO A 85 6.27 -4.89 -1.62
C PRO A 85 6.75 -3.76 -2.54
N PHE A 86 8.03 -3.42 -2.45
CA PHE A 86 8.68 -2.40 -3.29
C PHE A 86 9.75 -2.98 -4.23
N ASP A 87 10.00 -4.29 -4.16
CA ASP A 87 10.90 -5.05 -5.02
C ASP A 87 10.54 -6.55 -5.01
N GLU A 88 11.22 -7.36 -5.84
CA GLU A 88 10.96 -8.81 -5.90
C GLU A 88 11.31 -9.54 -4.60
N THR A 89 12.31 -9.08 -3.85
CA THR A 89 12.69 -9.75 -2.59
C THR A 89 11.60 -9.59 -1.54
N ALA A 90 10.91 -8.44 -1.49
CA ALA A 90 9.75 -8.24 -0.65
C ALA A 90 8.56 -9.11 -1.08
N VAL A 91 8.35 -9.29 -2.38
CA VAL A 91 7.32 -10.22 -2.89
C VAL A 91 7.60 -11.65 -2.42
N ASP A 92 8.85 -12.11 -2.50
CA ASP A 92 9.23 -13.46 -2.10
C ASP A 92 9.12 -13.70 -0.59
N LEU A 93 9.47 -12.69 0.24
CA LEU A 93 9.22 -12.74 1.68
C LEU A 93 7.72 -12.93 1.96
N LEU A 94 6.89 -12.09 1.35
CA LEU A 94 5.44 -12.11 1.57
C LEU A 94 4.79 -13.41 1.06
N GLU A 95 5.32 -13.98 -0.03
CA GLU A 95 4.90 -15.30 -0.50
C GLU A 95 5.22 -16.39 0.53
N GLY A 96 6.44 -16.41 1.07
CA GLY A 96 6.86 -17.35 2.11
C GLY A 96 6.04 -17.23 3.41
N LEU A 97 5.54 -16.04 3.72
CA LEU A 97 4.67 -15.78 4.88
C LEU A 97 3.19 -16.10 4.62
N GLY A 98 2.83 -16.49 3.40
CA GLY A 98 1.45 -16.81 3.05
C GLY A 98 0.55 -15.58 2.97
N ALA A 99 1.07 -14.40 2.62
CA ALA A 99 0.25 -13.21 2.40
C ALA A 99 -0.84 -13.51 1.36
N PRO A 100 -2.12 -13.15 1.60
CA PRO A 100 -3.22 -13.52 0.70
C PRO A 100 -3.32 -12.62 -0.53
N ALA A 101 -2.68 -11.46 -0.52
CA ALA A 101 -2.66 -10.48 -1.60
C ALA A 101 -1.43 -9.57 -1.48
N TYR A 102 -1.11 -8.83 -2.55
CA TYR A 102 -0.07 -7.79 -2.55
C TYR A 102 -0.66 -6.42 -2.86
N LYS A 103 -0.20 -5.40 -2.15
CA LYS A 103 -0.54 -4.00 -2.43
C LYS A 103 0.53 -3.33 -3.28
N ILE A 104 0.20 -2.99 -4.52
CA ILE A 104 1.03 -2.09 -5.33
C ILE A 104 0.71 -0.65 -4.90
N ALA A 105 1.72 0.05 -4.38
CA ALA A 105 1.60 1.44 -3.96
C ALA A 105 1.58 2.38 -5.19
N SER A 106 1.14 3.63 -4.99
CA SER A 106 0.93 4.58 -6.08
C SER A 106 2.20 4.88 -6.89
N PHE A 107 3.37 4.92 -6.22
CA PHE A 107 4.65 5.19 -6.89
C PHE A 107 5.14 4.00 -7.73
N GLU A 108 4.74 2.79 -7.34
CA GLU A 108 5.05 1.54 -8.05
C GLU A 108 4.02 1.22 -9.15
N MET A 109 3.00 2.06 -9.35
CA MET A 109 1.93 1.84 -10.35
C MET A 109 2.46 1.75 -11.80
N ILE A 110 3.61 2.35 -12.07
CA ILE A 110 4.29 2.30 -13.37
C ILE A 110 5.46 1.31 -13.41
N ASP A 111 5.76 0.64 -12.29
CA ASP A 111 6.76 -0.43 -12.22
C ASP A 111 6.17 -1.74 -12.77
N LEU A 112 6.05 -1.80 -14.10
CA LEU A 112 5.49 -2.97 -14.77
C LEU A 112 6.27 -4.26 -14.50
N PRO A 113 7.62 -4.26 -14.39
CA PRO A 113 8.38 -5.44 -13.93
C PRO A 113 7.92 -5.95 -12.55
N LEU A 114 7.83 -5.08 -11.54
CA LEU A 114 7.38 -5.47 -10.20
C LEU A 114 5.93 -5.98 -10.23
N ILE A 115 5.04 -5.29 -10.95
CA ILE A 115 3.63 -5.71 -11.11
C ILE A 115 3.55 -7.10 -11.76
N ALA A 116 4.34 -7.35 -12.82
CA ALA A 116 4.39 -8.66 -13.47
C ALA A 116 4.90 -9.75 -12.52
N TYR A 117 5.94 -9.46 -11.72
CA TYR A 117 6.49 -10.39 -10.75
C TYR A 117 5.48 -10.75 -9.66
N ALA A 118 4.83 -9.75 -9.05
CA ALA A 118 3.80 -9.96 -8.04
C ALA A 118 2.59 -10.73 -8.62
N ALA A 119 2.15 -10.38 -9.83
CA ALA A 119 1.06 -11.07 -10.52
C ALA A 119 1.38 -12.55 -10.79
N SER A 120 2.63 -12.89 -11.11
CA SER A 120 3.08 -14.26 -11.40
C SER A 120 2.91 -15.23 -10.23
N LYS A 121 2.76 -14.71 -9.00
CA LYS A 121 2.48 -15.51 -7.79
C LYS A 121 1.02 -15.96 -7.69
N MET A 122 0.19 -15.58 -8.67
CA MET A 122 -1.21 -16.03 -8.80
C MET A 122 -2.10 -15.66 -7.61
N LYS A 123 -1.79 -14.52 -6.96
CA LYS A 123 -2.58 -13.94 -5.86
C LYS A 123 -3.23 -12.62 -6.29
N PRO A 124 -4.35 -12.22 -5.65
CA PRO A 124 -4.97 -10.94 -5.90
C PRO A 124 -4.01 -9.75 -5.69
N LEU A 125 -4.13 -8.74 -6.55
CA LEU A 125 -3.40 -7.48 -6.42
C LEU A 125 -4.32 -6.31 -6.06
N ILE A 126 -3.85 -5.43 -5.17
CA ILE A 126 -4.53 -4.19 -4.79
C ILE A 126 -3.66 -3.03 -5.29
N LEU A 127 -4.09 -2.29 -6.31
CA LEU A 127 -3.26 -1.25 -6.94
C LEU A 127 -3.79 0.15 -6.60
N SER A 128 -2.95 1.01 -6.03
CA SER A 128 -3.32 2.43 -5.84
C SER A 128 -2.97 3.20 -7.10
N THR A 129 -3.83 4.11 -7.51
CA THR A 129 -3.69 4.84 -8.78
C THR A 129 -3.30 6.31 -8.59
N GLY A 130 -2.75 6.68 -7.43
CA GLY A 130 -2.32 8.06 -7.17
C GLY A 130 -1.16 8.44 -8.09
N MET A 131 -1.11 9.70 -8.55
CA MET A 131 -0.14 10.21 -9.54
C MET A 131 -0.21 9.58 -10.94
N ALA A 132 -0.91 8.46 -11.12
CA ALA A 132 -1.00 7.78 -12.41
C ALA A 132 -2.08 8.40 -13.30
N ASN A 133 -1.76 8.58 -14.58
CA ASN A 133 -2.72 8.89 -15.60
C ASN A 133 -3.41 7.61 -16.12
N LEU A 134 -4.44 7.78 -16.94
CA LEU A 134 -5.24 6.66 -17.40
C LEU A 134 -4.47 5.61 -18.22
N ALA A 135 -3.51 6.04 -19.06
CA ALA A 135 -2.73 5.13 -19.88
C ALA A 135 -1.77 4.29 -19.03
N GLU A 136 -1.23 4.88 -17.97
CA GLU A 136 -0.41 4.17 -16.97
C GLU A 136 -1.25 3.14 -16.22
N ILE A 137 -2.47 3.49 -15.82
CA ILE A 137 -3.40 2.54 -15.18
C ILE A 137 -3.72 1.38 -16.13
N GLU A 138 -3.97 1.67 -17.41
CA GLU A 138 -4.23 0.64 -18.42
C GLU A 138 -3.04 -0.29 -18.65
N ALA A 139 -1.81 0.22 -18.64
CA ALA A 139 -0.59 -0.57 -18.75
C ALA A 139 -0.42 -1.52 -17.55
N ALA A 140 -0.65 -1.03 -16.33
CA ALA A 140 -0.62 -1.83 -15.12
C ALA A 140 -1.69 -2.94 -15.15
N VAL A 141 -2.95 -2.61 -15.44
CA VAL A 141 -4.06 -3.59 -15.54
C VAL A 141 -3.79 -4.64 -16.61
N THR A 142 -3.26 -4.23 -17.77
CA THR A 142 -2.86 -5.17 -18.84
C THR A 142 -1.77 -6.12 -18.36
N THR A 143 -0.80 -5.62 -17.60
CA THR A 143 0.27 -6.41 -17.01
C THR A 143 -0.28 -7.44 -16.02
N VAL A 144 -1.16 -7.02 -15.10
CA VAL A 144 -1.82 -7.93 -14.15
C VAL A 144 -2.59 -9.04 -14.86
N ARG A 145 -3.38 -8.69 -15.89
CA ARG A 145 -4.16 -9.66 -16.68
C ARG A 145 -3.29 -10.63 -17.46
N LYS A 146 -2.12 -10.19 -17.91
CA LYS A 146 -1.20 -11.00 -18.71
C LYS A 146 -0.44 -12.03 -17.86
N TYR A 147 0.01 -11.65 -16.67
CA TYR A 147 0.91 -12.47 -15.86
C TYR A 147 0.26 -13.11 -14.62
N GLY A 148 -0.93 -12.66 -14.23
CA GLY A 148 -1.64 -13.16 -13.06
C GLY A 148 -2.93 -13.90 -13.36
N ASN A 149 -3.73 -14.09 -12.32
CA ASN A 149 -5.00 -14.81 -12.35
C ASN A 149 -6.22 -13.89 -12.66
N GLY A 150 -5.98 -12.63 -13.03
CA GLY A 150 -7.01 -11.63 -13.30
C GLY A 150 -7.73 -11.06 -12.07
N GLN A 151 -7.35 -11.45 -10.85
CA GLN A 151 -7.93 -10.91 -9.61
C GLN A 151 -7.19 -9.64 -9.19
N PHE A 152 -7.85 -8.49 -9.30
CA PHE A 152 -7.31 -7.22 -8.82
C PHE A 152 -8.40 -6.24 -8.43
N VAL A 153 -8.02 -5.23 -7.64
CA VAL A 153 -8.83 -4.07 -7.28
C VAL A 153 -8.03 -2.80 -7.51
N LEU A 154 -8.69 -1.74 -8.01
CA LEU A 154 -8.08 -0.42 -8.17
C LEU A 154 -8.54 0.52 -7.05
N LEU A 155 -7.60 1.18 -6.39
CA LEU A 155 -7.89 2.18 -5.37
C LEU A 155 -7.58 3.57 -5.93
N HIS A 156 -8.62 4.41 -6.02
CA HIS A 156 -8.41 5.85 -6.20
C HIS A 156 -7.61 6.39 -5.02
N CYS A 157 -6.69 7.33 -5.27
CA CYS A 157 -5.77 7.83 -4.27
C CYS A 157 -5.29 9.23 -4.63
N VAL A 158 -5.24 10.13 -3.66
CA VAL A 158 -4.51 11.40 -3.77
C VAL A 158 -3.22 11.26 -2.98
N SER A 159 -2.07 11.36 -3.65
CA SER A 159 -0.74 11.14 -3.05
C SER A 159 -0.24 12.40 -2.31
N GLU A 160 -1.03 12.88 -1.37
CA GLU A 160 -0.75 14.02 -0.49
C GLU A 160 -1.06 13.60 0.96
N TYR A 161 -0.23 14.02 1.92
CA TYR A 161 -0.31 13.56 3.31
C TYR A 161 -0.25 14.75 4.29
N PRO A 162 -1.39 15.22 4.82
CA PRO A 162 -2.77 14.79 4.55
C PRO A 162 -3.31 15.39 3.26
N ALA A 163 -4.15 14.64 2.54
CA ALA A 163 -4.80 15.14 1.33
C ALA A 163 -5.91 16.15 1.66
N ASN A 164 -5.98 17.23 0.90
CA ASN A 164 -7.10 18.17 1.00
C ASN A 164 -8.41 17.49 0.57
N ILE A 165 -9.47 17.63 1.38
CA ILE A 165 -10.78 17.02 1.10
C ILE A 165 -11.38 17.50 -0.23
N ASN A 166 -11.07 18.73 -0.65
CA ASN A 166 -11.53 19.27 -1.93
C ASN A 166 -10.89 18.57 -3.13
N ASP A 167 -9.69 18.02 -2.95
CA ASP A 167 -8.94 17.31 -3.99
C ASP A 167 -9.25 15.79 -3.99
N ALA A 168 -9.94 15.29 -2.97
CA ALA A 168 -10.23 13.85 -2.81
C ALA A 168 -10.95 13.23 -4.02
N ASN A 169 -11.80 14.00 -4.71
CA ASN A 169 -12.50 13.63 -5.96
C ASN A 169 -12.98 12.15 -6.02
N VAL A 170 -13.67 11.68 -4.97
CA VAL A 170 -14.10 10.27 -4.83
C VAL A 170 -15.04 9.76 -5.92
N ARG A 171 -15.53 10.64 -6.81
CA ARG A 171 -16.26 10.26 -8.04
C ARG A 171 -15.43 9.39 -8.99
N VAL A 172 -14.10 9.43 -8.87
CA VAL A 172 -13.19 8.57 -9.65
C VAL A 172 -13.34 7.08 -9.29
N VAL A 173 -13.79 6.75 -8.08
CA VAL A 173 -13.97 5.36 -7.63
C VAL A 173 -14.87 4.57 -8.58
N PRO A 174 -16.15 4.95 -8.82
CA PRO A 174 -17.00 4.23 -9.77
C PRO A 174 -16.47 4.29 -11.22
N ASP A 175 -15.81 5.38 -11.63
CA ASP A 175 -15.23 5.51 -12.97
C ASP A 175 -14.13 4.45 -13.21
N LEU A 176 -13.25 4.22 -12.21
CA LEU A 176 -12.23 3.16 -12.28
C LEU A 176 -12.88 1.78 -12.43
N GLY A 177 -13.88 1.48 -11.59
CA GLY A 177 -14.57 0.19 -11.64
C GLY A 177 -15.26 -0.06 -12.99
N ALA A 178 -15.96 0.95 -13.51
CA ALA A 178 -16.62 0.87 -14.81
C ALA A 178 -15.62 0.75 -15.97
N LYS A 179 -14.53 1.52 -15.95
CA LYS A 179 -13.57 1.53 -17.05
C LYS A 179 -12.75 0.26 -17.15
N PHE A 180 -12.27 -0.23 -16.02
CA PHE A 180 -11.38 -1.39 -15.98
C PHE A 180 -12.11 -2.70 -15.68
N GLN A 181 -13.43 -2.66 -15.48
CA GLN A 181 -14.28 -3.84 -15.24
C GLN A 181 -13.74 -4.66 -14.06
N CYS A 182 -13.49 -3.98 -12.95
CA CYS A 182 -12.94 -4.57 -11.73
C CYS A 182 -13.58 -3.95 -10.48
N PRO A 183 -13.44 -4.60 -9.31
CA PRO A 183 -13.68 -3.93 -8.04
C PRO A 183 -12.86 -2.64 -7.94
N SER A 184 -13.41 -1.62 -7.27
CA SER A 184 -12.74 -0.36 -7.02
C SER A 184 -12.96 0.13 -5.60
N GLY A 185 -12.07 0.99 -5.11
CA GLY A 185 -12.09 1.50 -3.74
C GLY A 185 -11.32 2.80 -3.60
N LEU A 186 -11.05 3.19 -2.35
CA LEU A 186 -10.31 4.40 -2.00
C LEU A 186 -9.14 4.08 -1.07
N SER A 187 -7.96 4.63 -1.39
CA SER A 187 -6.84 4.79 -0.48
C SER A 187 -6.86 6.23 0.02
N ASP A 188 -7.28 6.42 1.27
CA ASP A 188 -7.69 7.72 1.82
C ASP A 188 -6.60 8.34 2.71
N HIS A 189 -6.08 9.49 2.30
CA HIS A 189 -5.13 10.30 3.06
C HIS A 189 -5.75 11.59 3.61
N THR A 190 -7.07 11.77 3.44
CA THR A 190 -7.77 12.93 4.00
C THR A 190 -7.92 12.80 5.51
N PHE A 191 -8.05 13.95 6.19
CA PHE A 191 -8.45 13.97 7.59
C PHE A 191 -9.91 13.52 7.77
N GLY A 192 -10.18 12.83 8.89
CA GLY A 192 -11.53 12.32 9.21
C GLY A 192 -11.95 11.16 8.31
N THR A 193 -13.24 10.89 8.19
CA THR A 193 -13.77 9.72 7.44
C THR A 193 -14.71 10.09 6.29
N ALA A 194 -14.91 11.39 6.02
CA ALA A 194 -15.89 11.87 5.07
C ALA A 194 -15.65 11.33 3.64
N ALA A 195 -14.40 11.35 3.16
CA ALA A 195 -14.04 10.82 1.85
C ALA A 195 -14.28 9.29 1.79
N SER A 196 -13.85 8.56 2.82
CA SER A 196 -14.09 7.12 2.95
C SER A 196 -15.58 6.75 2.88
N VAL A 197 -16.44 7.43 3.66
CA VAL A 197 -17.90 7.19 3.65
C VAL A 197 -18.53 7.52 2.30
N ALA A 198 -18.10 8.62 1.68
CA ALA A 198 -18.56 9.00 0.35
C ALA A 198 -18.15 7.98 -0.73
N ALA A 199 -16.92 7.47 -0.67
CA ALA A 199 -16.44 6.43 -1.59
C ALA A 199 -17.25 5.12 -1.47
N VAL A 200 -17.55 4.68 -0.24
CA VAL A 200 -18.44 3.52 -0.01
C VAL A 200 -19.83 3.77 -0.60
N SER A 201 -20.39 4.97 -0.40
CA SER A 201 -21.71 5.35 -0.93
C SER A 201 -21.76 5.37 -2.46
N LEU A 202 -20.61 5.53 -3.13
CA LEU A 202 -20.45 5.50 -4.59
C LEU A 202 -20.13 4.09 -5.13
N GLY A 203 -20.14 3.06 -4.28
CA GLY A 203 -19.87 1.68 -4.68
C GLY A 203 -18.43 1.20 -4.45
N GLY A 204 -17.61 1.99 -3.75
CA GLY A 204 -16.29 1.55 -3.32
C GLY A 204 -16.38 0.34 -2.37
N CYS A 205 -15.66 -0.73 -2.70
CA CYS A 205 -15.69 -2.00 -1.95
C CYS A 205 -14.45 -2.23 -1.07
N VAL A 206 -13.44 -1.37 -1.16
CA VAL A 206 -12.23 -1.39 -0.34
C VAL A 206 -11.90 0.03 0.11
N ILE A 207 -11.66 0.21 1.40
CA ILE A 207 -11.17 1.47 1.98
C ILE A 207 -9.85 1.18 2.68
N GLU A 208 -8.78 1.84 2.24
CA GLU A 208 -7.48 1.83 2.91
C GLU A 208 -7.27 3.17 3.60
N LYS A 209 -6.86 3.16 4.87
CA LYS A 209 -6.54 4.37 5.63
C LYS A 209 -5.38 4.09 6.59
N HIS A 210 -4.47 5.05 6.73
CA HIS A 210 -3.39 4.96 7.72
C HIS A 210 -3.97 4.97 9.13
N PHE A 211 -3.35 4.20 10.02
CA PHE A 211 -3.72 4.07 11.42
C PHE A 211 -2.51 4.28 12.33
N THR A 212 -2.76 4.87 13.49
CA THR A 212 -1.78 5.02 14.58
C THR A 212 -2.47 4.78 15.93
N LEU A 213 -1.67 4.47 16.96
CA LEU A 213 -2.09 4.32 18.36
C LEU A 213 -1.98 5.64 19.12
#